data_AF-A0A1B6CG66-F1
#
_entry.id   AF-A0A1B6CG66-F1
#
_cell.length_a   1.000
_cell.length_b   1.000
_cell.length_c   1.000
_cell.angle_alpha   90.00
_cell.angle_beta   90.00
_cell.angle_gamma   90.00
#
_symmetry.space_group_name_H-M   'P 1'
#
loop_
_entity.id
_entity.type
_entity.pdbx_description
1 polymer ?
#
loop_
_entity_poly.entity_id
_entity_poly.type
_entity_poly.pdbx_seq_one_letter_code
_entity_poly.pdbx_strand_id
1 'polypeptide(L)'
;MIPEEEEKTYLGLDFSTQQLKGVIINDKLEILHQTQVQFDTNLPEFRTHSGVIRGDKKCVTAPVLMWVKALDLLLDQLRVCGADFSKLAALSGTAQQHGTVYWQSGAEDILKTLDPCNFLHTQLASAFSLTSTPVWMDSSTTAQCQELENAIGGSMVNFLL
;
A
#
# COMPACT_ATOMS: atom_id res chain seq x y z
N MET A 1 24.27 25.84 -28.24
CA MET A 1 24.22 25.02 -27.02
C MET A 1 22.80 24.48 -26.94
N ILE A 2 22.62 23.22 -27.32
CA ILE A 2 21.31 22.55 -27.18
C ILE A 2 21.13 22.38 -25.66
N PRO A 3 19.99 22.77 -25.07
CA PRO A 3 19.74 22.48 -23.66
C PRO A 3 19.86 20.96 -23.48
N GLU A 4 20.69 20.50 -22.56
CA GLU A 4 20.58 19.11 -22.11
C GLU A 4 19.14 18.95 -21.60
N GLU A 5 18.38 18.04 -22.21
CA GLU A 5 17.07 17.67 -21.68
C GLU A 5 17.27 17.24 -20.22
N GLU A 6 16.58 17.90 -19.29
CA GLU A 6 16.58 17.50 -17.89
C GLU A 6 16.15 16.02 -17.81
N GLU A 7 17.03 15.17 -17.28
CA GLU A 7 16.80 13.73 -17.16
C GLU A 7 15.55 13.48 -16.31
N LYS A 8 14.51 12.90 -16.93
CA LYS A 8 13.28 12.55 -16.24
C LYS A 8 13.42 11.21 -15.55
N THR A 9 12.79 11.11 -14.39
CA THR A 9 12.76 9.87 -13.61
C THR A 9 11.35 9.44 -13.27
N TYR A 10 11.18 8.16 -12.98
CA TYR A 10 9.89 7.52 -12.73
C TYR A 10 9.97 6.62 -11.49
N LEU A 11 9.03 6.76 -10.56
CA LEU A 11 8.98 5.99 -9.32
C LEU A 11 7.96 4.86 -9.46
N GLY A 12 8.43 3.62 -9.31
CA GLY A 12 7.61 2.44 -9.15
C GLY A 12 7.53 2.03 -7.68
N LEU A 13 6.31 1.84 -7.17
CA LEU A 13 6.05 1.31 -5.83
C LEU A 13 5.45 -0.09 -5.90
N ASP A 14 5.77 -0.95 -4.94
CA ASP A 14 5.16 -2.27 -4.79
C ASP A 14 4.80 -2.52 -3.31
N PHE A 15 3.52 -2.32 -2.99
CA PHE A 15 2.91 -2.61 -1.69
C PHE A 15 2.58 -4.11 -1.58
N SER A 16 3.62 -4.92 -1.42
CA SER A 16 3.54 -6.36 -1.23
C SER A 16 3.06 -6.74 0.19
N THR A 17 2.84 -8.03 0.45
CA THR A 17 2.39 -8.52 1.77
C THR A 17 3.42 -8.30 2.89
N GLN A 18 4.71 -8.45 2.61
CA GLN A 18 5.77 -8.44 3.65
C GLN A 18 6.60 -7.16 3.68
N GLN A 19 6.50 -6.34 2.64
CA GLN A 19 7.35 -5.18 2.46
C GLN A 19 6.75 -4.18 1.46
N LEU A 20 7.16 -2.94 1.57
CA LEU A 20 7.03 -1.92 0.54
C LEU A 20 8.36 -1.80 -0.21
N LYS A 21 8.33 -1.87 -1.54
CA LYS A 21 9.50 -1.63 -2.40
C LYS A 21 9.32 -0.33 -3.18
N GLY A 22 10.42 0.37 -3.42
CA GLY A 22 10.47 1.55 -4.28
C GLY A 22 11.66 1.48 -5.23
N VAL A 23 11.43 1.80 -6.50
CA VAL A 23 12.45 1.83 -7.55
C VAL A 23 12.29 3.12 -8.34
N ILE A 24 13.39 3.86 -8.56
CA ILE A 24 13.44 5.01 -9.45
C ILE A 24 14.23 4.63 -10.70
N ILE A 25 13.63 4.83 -11.86
CA ILE A 25 14.23 4.59 -13.18
C ILE A 25 14.33 5.87 -14.00
N ASN A 26 15.24 5.92 -14.98
CA ASN A 26 15.30 6.98 -15.99
C ASN A 26 14.60 6.60 -17.30
N ASP A 27 14.63 7.49 -18.30
CA ASP A 27 14.06 7.26 -19.64
C ASP A 27 14.67 6.07 -20.41
N LYS A 28 15.86 5.62 -20.02
CA LYS A 28 16.52 4.43 -20.58
C LYS A 28 16.12 3.13 -19.88
N LEU A 29 15.18 3.21 -18.93
CA LEU A 29 14.74 2.10 -18.06
C LEU A 29 15.86 1.57 -17.15
N GLU A 30 16.87 2.38 -16.87
CA GLU A 30 17.96 2.04 -15.96
C GLU A 30 17.53 2.34 -14.53
N ILE A 31 17.80 1.41 -13.60
CA ILE A 31 17.52 1.61 -12.17
C ILE A 31 18.57 2.55 -11.59
N LEU A 32 18.14 3.72 -11.13
CA LEU A 32 19.00 4.70 -10.46
C LEU A 32 19.01 4.51 -8.95
N HIS A 33 17.83 4.25 -8.37
CA HIS A 33 17.68 4.00 -6.93
C HIS A 33 16.71 2.84 -6.69
N GLN A 34 16.99 2.05 -5.67
CA GLN A 34 16.10 1.00 -5.19
C GLN A 34 16.21 0.89 -3.67
N THR A 35 15.08 0.84 -2.99
CA THR A 35 15.04 0.53 -1.55
C THR A 35 13.79 -0.25 -1.19
N GLN A 36 13.74 -0.74 0.05
CA GLN A 36 12.61 -1.48 0.59
C GLN A 36 12.47 -1.28 2.09
N VAL A 37 11.23 -1.35 2.56
CA VAL A 37 10.89 -1.39 3.99
C VAL A 37 10.24 -2.74 4.27
N GLN A 38 10.95 -3.61 5.00
CA GLN A 38 10.42 -4.89 5.46
C GLN A 38 9.60 -4.68 6.73
N PHE A 39 8.33 -5.08 6.71
CA PHE A 39 7.38 -4.71 7.76
C PHE A 39 7.80 -5.25 9.14
N ASP A 40 8.10 -6.55 9.26
CA ASP A 40 8.43 -7.16 10.55
C ASP A 40 9.74 -6.60 11.15
N THR A 41 10.72 -6.29 10.29
CA THR A 41 12.06 -5.84 10.71
C THR A 41 12.10 -4.35 10.98
N ASN A 42 11.51 -3.53 10.10
CA ASN A 42 11.59 -2.08 10.16
C ASN A 42 10.46 -1.44 10.95
N LEU A 43 9.34 -2.15 11.14
CA LEU A 43 8.15 -1.67 11.85
C LEU A 43 7.69 -2.69 12.94
N PRO A 44 8.60 -3.17 13.81
CA PRO A 44 8.32 -4.25 14.75
C PRO A 44 7.21 -3.91 15.76
N GLU A 45 6.91 -2.63 15.98
CA GLU A 45 5.85 -2.17 16.87
C GLU A 45 4.44 -2.63 16.44
N PHE A 46 4.24 -2.96 15.15
CA PHE A 46 2.97 -3.48 14.65
C PHE A 46 2.78 -4.99 14.90
N ARG A 47 3.82 -5.68 15.39
CA ARG A 47 3.79 -7.10 15.82
C ARG A 47 3.27 -8.06 14.75
N THR A 48 3.57 -7.78 13.48
CA THR A 48 3.24 -8.65 12.37
C THR A 48 4.19 -9.85 12.29
N HIS A 49 3.73 -10.91 11.64
CA HIS A 49 4.57 -12.04 11.22
C HIS A 49 4.34 -12.27 9.73
N SER A 50 5.38 -12.13 8.92
CA SER A 50 5.31 -12.00 7.47
C SER A 50 4.35 -10.88 7.03
N GLY A 51 4.40 -9.73 7.70
CA GLY A 51 3.62 -8.54 7.36
C GLY A 51 2.13 -8.61 7.67
N VAL A 52 1.67 -9.64 8.38
CA VAL A 52 0.25 -9.83 8.74
C VAL A 52 0.02 -10.22 10.19
N ILE A 53 -1.20 -10.04 10.64
CA ILE A 53 -1.75 -10.49 11.92
C ILE A 53 -2.75 -11.62 11.62
N ARG A 54 -2.52 -12.78 12.21
CA ARG A 54 -3.42 -13.93 12.11
C ARG A 54 -4.35 -13.93 13.31
N GLY A 55 -5.65 -13.77 13.07
CA GLY A 55 -6.69 -13.85 14.08
C GLY A 55 -7.36 -15.22 14.12
N ASP A 56 -8.47 -15.29 14.85
CA ASP A 56 -9.28 -16.49 14.96
C ASP A 56 -9.99 -16.84 13.63
N LYS A 57 -10.42 -18.10 13.50
CA LYS A 57 -11.25 -18.58 12.37
C LYS A 57 -10.66 -18.29 10.98
N LYS A 58 -9.33 -18.34 10.85
CA LYS A 58 -8.59 -18.06 9.60
C LYS A 58 -8.70 -16.60 9.11
N CYS A 59 -9.04 -15.68 10.00
CA CYS A 59 -8.98 -14.25 9.72
C CYS A 59 -7.52 -13.81 9.61
N VAL A 60 -7.17 -13.11 8.53
CA VAL A 60 -5.81 -12.60 8.30
C VAL A 60 -5.88 -11.14 7.87
N THR A 61 -5.25 -10.29 8.67
CA THR A 61 -5.33 -8.84 8.53
C THR A 61 -3.95 -8.19 8.53
N ALA A 62 -3.88 -6.93 8.15
CA ALA A 62 -2.68 -6.12 8.29
C ALA A 62 -3.06 -4.72 8.82
N PRO A 63 -2.25 -4.11 9.70
CA PRO A 63 -2.51 -2.76 10.17
C PRO A 63 -2.34 -1.73 9.05
N VAL A 64 -3.34 -0.89 8.81
CA VAL A 64 -3.30 0.09 7.71
C VAL A 64 -2.19 1.13 7.93
N LEU A 65 -2.04 1.59 9.18
CA LEU A 65 -0.99 2.55 9.54
C LEU A 65 0.43 2.00 9.38
N MET A 66 0.61 0.69 9.35
CA MET A 66 1.90 0.08 9.02
C MET A 66 2.29 0.40 7.58
N TRP A 67 1.35 0.30 6.63
CA TRP A 67 1.60 0.63 5.22
C TRP A 67 1.88 2.13 5.03
N VAL A 68 1.13 2.98 5.74
CA VAL A 68 1.36 4.44 5.71
C VAL A 68 2.76 4.78 6.25
N LYS A 69 3.13 4.21 7.40
CA LYS A 69 4.45 4.43 8.00
C LYS A 69 5.57 3.83 7.15
N ALA A 70 5.33 2.72 6.48
CA ALA A 70 6.30 2.16 5.52
C ALA A 70 6.57 3.12 4.36
N LEU A 71 5.55 3.85 3.88
CA LEU A 71 5.73 4.87 2.85
C LEU A 71 6.56 6.04 3.34
N ASP A 72 6.32 6.55 4.56
CA ASP A 72 7.16 7.58 5.18
C ASP A 72 8.65 7.15 5.19
N LEU A 73 8.92 5.93 5.68
CA LEU A 73 10.28 5.39 5.74
C LEU A 73 10.90 5.18 4.36
N LEU A 74 10.14 4.68 3.38
CA LEU A 74 10.64 4.43 2.03
C LEU A 74 11.06 5.73 1.34
N LEU A 75 10.23 6.77 1.44
CA LEU A 75 10.52 8.07 0.83
C LEU A 75 11.74 8.74 1.47
N ASP A 76 11.90 8.62 2.80
CA ASP A 76 13.07 9.12 3.50
C ASP A 76 14.34 8.37 3.10
N GLN A 77 14.28 7.03 3.02
CA GLN A 77 15.40 6.21 2.53
C GLN A 77 15.81 6.58 1.10
N LEU A 78 14.86 6.77 0.19
CA LEU A 78 15.15 7.20 -1.18
C LEU A 78 15.87 8.56 -1.18
N ARG A 79 15.41 9.52 -0.37
CA ARG A 79 16.07 10.82 -0.21
C ARG A 79 17.50 10.67 0.31
N VAL A 80 17.72 9.86 1.35
CA VAL A 80 19.04 9.60 1.94
C VAL A 80 19.98 8.92 0.93
N CYS A 81 19.45 8.06 0.05
CA CYS A 81 20.18 7.45 -1.05
C CYS A 81 20.50 8.42 -2.22
N GLY A 82 20.13 9.71 -2.10
CA GLY A 82 20.44 10.74 -3.08
C GLY A 82 19.41 10.88 -4.20
N ALA A 83 18.21 10.30 -4.05
CA ALA A 83 17.15 10.49 -5.04
C ALA A 83 16.72 11.96 -5.11
N ASP A 84 16.76 12.51 -6.32
CA ASP A 84 16.30 13.87 -6.60
C ASP A 84 14.83 13.85 -7.06
N PHE A 85 13.93 14.08 -6.12
CA PHE A 85 12.48 14.11 -6.39
C PHE A 85 12.06 15.26 -7.30
N SER A 86 12.89 16.29 -7.54
CA SER A 86 12.56 17.36 -8.49
C SER A 86 12.52 16.88 -9.95
N LYS A 87 13.21 15.76 -10.24
CA LYS A 87 13.25 15.11 -11.56
C LYS A 87 12.14 14.09 -11.77
N LEU A 88 11.28 13.86 -10.77
CA LEU A 88 10.26 12.83 -10.82
C LEU A 88 9.11 13.29 -11.72
N ALA A 89 9.02 12.70 -12.92
CA ALA A 89 8.01 13.06 -13.92
C ALA A 89 6.69 12.33 -13.70
N ALA A 90 6.73 11.09 -13.19
CA ALA A 90 5.54 10.33 -12.82
C ALA A 90 5.85 9.28 -11.75
N LEU A 91 4.80 8.83 -11.07
CA LEU A 91 4.84 7.67 -10.20
C LEU A 91 3.69 6.73 -10.51
N SER A 92 3.92 5.45 -10.31
CA SER A 92 2.89 4.41 -10.36
C SER A 92 3.26 3.32 -9.35
N GLY A 93 2.35 2.38 -9.13
CA GLY A 93 2.66 1.25 -8.27
C GLY A 93 1.68 0.11 -8.38
N THR A 94 2.10 -0.99 -7.76
CA THR A 94 1.32 -2.19 -7.53
C THR A 94 1.06 -2.36 -6.05
N ALA A 95 0.03 -3.12 -5.72
CA ALA A 95 -0.26 -3.53 -4.36
C ALA A 95 -0.72 -4.98 -4.35
N GLN A 96 -0.60 -5.63 -3.19
CA GLN A 96 -1.21 -6.92 -2.96
C GLN A 96 -2.70 -6.87 -3.31
N GLN A 97 -3.16 -7.86 -4.07
CA GLN A 97 -4.55 -7.95 -4.48
C GLN A 97 -5.46 -8.23 -3.28
N HIS A 98 -6.75 -7.91 -3.40
CA HIS A 98 -7.80 -8.20 -2.41
C HIS A 98 -7.66 -7.55 -1.03
N GLY A 99 -6.55 -6.83 -0.76
CA GLY A 99 -6.44 -5.94 0.39
C GLY A 99 -7.43 -4.77 0.27
N THR A 100 -8.17 -4.49 1.33
CA THR A 100 -9.15 -3.40 1.36
C THR A 100 -8.80 -2.39 2.45
N VAL A 101 -9.05 -1.10 2.21
CA VAL A 101 -8.86 -0.03 3.20
C VAL A 101 -10.18 0.68 3.42
N TYR A 102 -10.54 0.89 4.68
CA TYR A 102 -11.82 1.48 5.06
C TYR A 102 -11.57 2.86 5.66
N TRP A 103 -11.80 3.90 4.86
CA TRP A 103 -11.64 5.28 5.28
C TRP A 103 -12.74 5.69 6.27
N GLN A 104 -12.39 6.57 7.20
CA GLN A 104 -13.33 7.20 8.14
C GLN A 104 -14.01 8.40 7.48
N SER A 105 -15.24 8.71 7.91
CA SER A 105 -15.91 9.95 7.49
C SER A 105 -15.04 11.17 7.82
N GLY A 106 -14.84 12.07 6.85
CA GLY A 106 -13.96 13.23 6.98
C GLY A 106 -12.48 12.98 6.67
N ALA A 107 -12.06 11.74 6.35
CA ALA A 107 -10.68 11.46 5.99
C ALA A 107 -10.20 12.22 4.74
N GLU A 108 -11.11 12.51 3.80
CA GLU A 108 -10.82 13.33 2.62
C GLU A 108 -10.36 14.75 2.99
N ASP A 109 -10.93 15.34 4.04
CA ASP A 109 -10.55 16.67 4.50
C ASP A 109 -9.14 16.65 5.10
N ILE A 110 -8.79 15.60 5.85
CA ILE A 110 -7.43 15.39 6.37
C ILE A 110 -6.43 15.28 5.21
N LEU A 111 -6.76 14.51 4.17
CA LEU A 111 -5.88 14.33 2.99
C LEU A 111 -5.66 15.65 2.22
N LYS A 112 -6.65 16.54 2.18
CA LYS A 112 -6.53 17.85 1.53
C LYS A 112 -5.65 18.83 2.29
N THR A 113 -5.48 18.64 3.60
CA THR A 113 -4.77 19.57 4.49
C THR A 113 -3.52 18.96 5.12
N LEU A 114 -2.85 18.03 4.42
CA LEU A 114 -1.61 17.45 4.89
C LEU A 114 -0.51 18.51 5.02
N ASP A 115 0.15 18.51 6.17
CA ASP A 115 1.30 19.35 6.47
C ASP A 115 2.61 18.63 6.04
N PRO A 116 3.40 19.21 5.12
CA PRO A 116 4.65 18.61 4.66
C PRO A 116 5.73 18.55 5.75
N CYS A 117 5.56 19.26 6.87
CA CYS A 117 6.48 19.20 8.01
C CYS A 117 6.24 18.01 8.94
N ASN A 118 5.18 17.21 8.70
CA ASN A 118 4.78 16.10 9.56
C ASN A 118 4.72 14.77 8.80
N PHE A 119 4.91 13.66 9.51
CA PHE A 119 4.81 12.33 8.91
C PHE A 119 3.36 11.94 8.58
N LEU A 120 3.16 11.23 7.47
CA LEU A 120 1.83 10.79 7.03
C LEU A 120 1.16 9.89 8.06
N HIS A 121 1.89 8.94 8.65
CA HIS A 121 1.31 8.01 9.63
C HIS A 121 0.80 8.70 10.90
N THR A 122 1.36 9.87 11.25
CA THR A 122 0.88 10.67 12.39
C THR A 122 -0.39 11.43 12.01
N GLN A 123 -0.41 12.04 10.82
CA GLN A 123 -1.55 12.83 10.34
C GLN A 123 -2.77 11.97 9.99
N LEU A 124 -2.56 10.74 9.51
CA LEU A 124 -3.62 9.81 9.10
C LEU A 124 -4.04 8.82 10.21
N ALA A 125 -3.57 8.99 11.45
CA ALA A 125 -3.82 8.07 12.55
C ALA A 125 -5.32 7.84 12.84
N SER A 126 -6.16 8.85 12.60
CA SER A 126 -7.62 8.82 12.78
C SER A 126 -8.41 8.70 11.47
N ALA A 127 -7.74 8.55 10.33
CA ALA A 127 -8.37 8.58 9.01
C ALA A 127 -9.02 7.26 8.59
N PHE A 128 -8.93 6.20 9.41
CA PHE A 128 -9.41 4.86 9.06
C PHE A 128 -10.47 4.36 10.03
N SER A 129 -11.55 3.79 9.50
CA SER A 129 -12.63 3.15 10.26
C SER A 129 -12.21 1.81 10.83
N LEU A 130 -11.36 1.08 10.09
CA LEU A 130 -10.73 -0.16 10.54
C LEU A 130 -9.22 0.02 10.61
N THR A 131 -8.65 -0.21 11.78
CA THR A 131 -7.20 -0.10 12.02
C THR A 131 -6.43 -1.30 11.47
N SER A 132 -7.09 -2.46 11.40
CA SER A 132 -6.57 -3.70 10.82
C SER A 132 -7.54 -4.23 9.79
N THR A 133 -7.06 -4.45 8.56
CA THR A 133 -7.91 -4.74 7.40
C THR A 133 -7.57 -6.08 6.78
N PRO A 134 -8.56 -6.79 6.20
CA PRO A 134 -8.33 -8.10 5.60
C PRO A 134 -7.37 -7.98 4.40
N VAL A 135 -6.55 -9.02 4.23
CA VAL A 135 -5.65 -9.19 3.09
C VAL A 135 -6.04 -10.43 2.30
N TRP A 136 -5.40 -10.67 1.15
CA TRP A 136 -5.68 -11.82 0.28
C TRP A 136 -5.62 -13.20 0.96
N MET A 137 -4.89 -13.32 2.07
CA MET A 137 -4.79 -14.56 2.85
C MET A 137 -6.02 -14.84 3.74
N ASP A 138 -6.95 -13.89 3.86
CA ASP A 138 -8.18 -14.08 4.63
C ASP A 138 -9.07 -15.14 3.96
N SER A 139 -9.51 -16.12 4.75
CA SER A 139 -10.44 -17.16 4.32
C SER A 139 -11.58 -17.35 5.31
N SER A 140 -11.89 -16.29 6.08
CA SER A 140 -12.90 -16.32 7.14
C SER A 140 -14.33 -16.09 6.65
N THR A 141 -14.49 -15.69 5.39
CA THR A 141 -15.76 -15.21 4.81
C THR A 141 -16.60 -16.28 4.11
N THR A 142 -16.45 -17.57 4.45
CA THR A 142 -17.17 -18.67 3.78
C THR A 142 -18.69 -18.51 3.83
N ALA A 143 -19.25 -18.06 4.97
CA ALA A 143 -20.68 -17.83 5.11
C ALA A 143 -21.16 -16.72 4.15
N GLN A 144 -20.41 -15.62 4.05
CA GLN A 144 -20.72 -14.51 3.16
C GLN A 144 -20.62 -14.90 1.68
N CYS A 145 -19.65 -15.76 1.30
CA CYS A 145 -19.57 -16.30 -0.05
C CYS A 145 -20.84 -17.09 -0.40
N GLN A 146 -21.32 -17.94 0.50
CA GLN A 146 -22.55 -18.72 0.30
C GLN A 146 -23.79 -17.81 0.24
N GLU A 147 -23.88 -16.79 1.09
CA GLU A 147 -24.96 -15.81 1.06
C GLU A 147 -24.98 -15.04 -0.27
N LEU A 148 -23.82 -14.61 -0.77
CA LEU A 148 -23.72 -13.91 -2.05
C LEU A 148 -24.12 -14.80 -3.22
N GLU A 149 -23.63 -16.04 -3.27
CA GLU A 149 -24.01 -17.04 -4.28
C GLU A 149 -25.52 -17.28 -4.27
N ASN A 150 -26.12 -17.48 -3.09
CA ASN A 150 -27.55 -17.69 -2.96
C ASN A 150 -28.37 -16.47 -3.40
N ALA A 151 -27.90 -15.26 -3.09
CA ALA A 151 -28.58 -14.01 -3.48
C ALA A 151 -28.62 -13.81 -5.00
N ILE A 152 -27.66 -14.36 -5.75
CA ILE A 152 -27.60 -14.25 -7.22
C ILE A 152 -28.17 -15.47 -7.96
N GLY A 153 -28.83 -16.41 -7.26
CA GLY A 153 -29.52 -17.56 -7.86
C GLY A 153 -28.86 -18.93 -7.62
N GLY A 154 -27.81 -18.99 -6.81
CA GLY A 154 -27.14 -20.22 -6.39
C GLY A 154 -26.25 -20.84 -7.47
N SER A 155 -25.69 -22.02 -7.17
CA SER A 155 -24.73 -22.76 -8.01
C SER A 155 -25.28 -23.28 -9.34
N MET A 156 -26.58 -23.07 -9.63
CA MET A 156 -27.28 -23.57 -10.81
C MET A 156 -27.86 -22.47 -11.72
N VAL A 157 -27.34 -21.23 -11.65
CA VAL A 157 -27.63 -20.26 -12.71
C VAL A 157 -26.92 -20.69 -13.99
N ASN A 158 -27.60 -21.50 -14.79
CA ASN A 158 -27.27 -21.69 -16.21
C ASN A 158 -27.41 -20.34 -16.90
N PHE A 159 -26.29 -19.64 -17.12
CA PHE A 159 -26.20 -18.75 -18.26
C PHE A 159 -26.31 -19.63 -19.51
N LEU A 160 -27.54 -19.82 -19.99
CA LEU A 160 -27.79 -20.26 -21.36
C LEU A 160 -27.23 -19.16 -22.27
N LEU A 161 -25.98 -19.34 -22.70
CA LEU A 161 -25.48 -18.81 -23.96
C LEU A 161 -26.09 -19.63 -25.11
#